data_AF-A0AA96JM23-F1
#
_entry.id   AF-A0AA96JM23-F1
#
_cell.length_a   1.000
_cell.length_b   1.000
_cell.length_c   1.000
_cell.angle_alpha   90.00
_cell.angle_beta   90.00
_cell.angle_gamma   90.00
#
_symmetry.space_group_name_H-M   'P 1'
#
loop_
_entity.id
_entity.type
_entity.pdbx_description
1 polymer ?
#
loop_
_entity_poly.entity_id
_entity_poly.type
_entity_poly.pdbx_seq_one_letter_code
_entity_poly.pdbx_strand_id
1 'polypeptide(L)'
;MGEEEVQQVTDALEAVERIPDLEERVRTKSRIMADQVRRNRAWAQERKELIERLHDEGESYRAIADRLGIKLSTVQDVFRGYTGSGTTRPKKAAEPPQA
;
A
#
# COMPACT_ATOMS: atom_id res chain seq x y z
N MET A 1 19.26 -4.92 -10.45
CA MET A 1 18.27 -3.88 -10.78
C MET A 1 17.42 -3.72 -9.54
N GLY A 2 16.22 -4.27 -9.39
CA GLY A 2 15.26 -3.89 -8.31
C GLY A 2 15.78 -3.45 -6.93
N GLU A 3 16.76 -4.14 -6.35
CA GLU A 3 17.40 -3.75 -5.07
C GLU A 3 18.09 -2.38 -5.11
N GLU A 4 18.74 -2.05 -6.22
CA GLU A 4 19.40 -0.77 -6.46
C GLU A 4 18.38 0.38 -6.52
N GLU A 5 17.26 0.22 -7.23
CA GLU A 5 16.22 1.26 -7.27
C GLU A 5 15.52 1.41 -5.90
N VAL A 6 15.34 0.32 -5.15
CA VAL A 6 14.83 0.39 -3.76
C VAL A 6 15.79 1.18 -2.87
N GLN A 7 17.10 0.95 -3.00
CA GLN A 7 18.10 1.71 -2.25
C GLN A 7 18.05 3.20 -2.62
N GLN A 8 18.02 3.53 -3.92
CA GLN A 8 17.94 4.93 -4.38
C GLN A 8 16.70 5.67 -3.83
N VAL A 9 15.53 5.01 -3.81
CA VAL A 9 14.32 5.59 -3.24
C VAL A 9 14.46 5.76 -1.73
N THR A 10 15.04 4.78 -1.04
CA THR A 10 15.26 4.83 0.42
C THR A 10 16.18 5.98 0.79
N ASP A 11 17.32 6.11 0.10
CA ASP A 11 18.28 7.19 0.30
C ASP A 11 17.65 8.57 0.08
N ALA A 12 16.80 8.70 -0.95
CA ALA A 12 16.06 9.93 -1.22
C ALA A 12 15.07 10.28 -0.09
N LEU A 13 14.40 9.29 0.50
CA LEU A 13 13.51 9.50 1.65
C LEU A 13 14.31 9.91 2.90
N GLU A 14 15.44 9.27 3.17
CA GLU A 14 16.33 9.66 4.29
C GLU A 14 16.85 11.09 4.14
N ALA A 15 17.17 11.51 2.91
CA ALA A 15 17.59 12.89 2.64
C ALA A 15 16.50 13.91 3.03
N VAL A 16 15.23 13.60 2.76
CA VAL A 16 14.09 14.43 3.18
C VAL A 16 13.98 14.50 4.70
N GLU A 17 14.27 13.43 5.41
CA GLU A 17 14.23 13.41 6.88
C GLU A 17 15.30 14.29 7.53
N ARG A 18 16.44 14.44 6.86
CA ARG A 18 17.58 15.26 7.29
C ARG A 18 17.41 16.76 7.00
N ILE A 19 16.34 17.19 6.32
CA ILE A 19 16.06 18.62 6.10
C ILE A 19 15.95 19.34 7.47
N PRO A 20 16.78 20.36 7.75
CA PRO A 20 16.81 21.03 9.05
C PRO A 20 15.55 21.85 9.34
N ASP A 21 15.03 22.55 8.32
CA ASP A 21 13.83 23.37 8.45
C ASP A 21 12.58 22.50 8.58
N LEU A 22 11.83 22.70 9.67
CA LEU A 22 10.68 21.85 9.97
C LEU A 22 9.56 22.03 8.96
N GLU A 23 9.30 23.27 8.53
CA GLU A 23 8.21 23.57 7.61
C GLU A 23 8.48 22.99 6.23
N GLU A 24 9.70 23.17 5.71
CA GLU A 24 10.16 22.59 4.45
C GLU A 24 10.12 21.06 4.49
N ARG A 25 10.60 20.44 5.58
CA ARG A 25 10.56 19.00 5.74
C ARG A 25 9.13 18.45 5.71
N VAL A 26 8.21 19.08 6.46
CA VAL A 26 6.80 18.64 6.50
C VAL A 26 6.12 18.84 5.15
N ARG A 27 6.37 19.96 4.47
CA ARG A 27 5.81 20.24 3.14
C ARG A 27 6.28 19.21 2.11
N THR A 28 7.56 18.84 2.17
CA THR A 28 8.17 17.84 1.29
C THR A 28 7.61 16.45 1.55
N LYS A 29 7.55 16.02 2.83
CA LYS A 29 6.92 14.74 3.22
C LYS A 29 5.46 14.67 2.77
N SER A 30 4.69 15.73 2.96
CA SER A 30 3.28 15.79 2.54
C SER A 30 3.10 15.60 1.04
N ARG A 31 3.96 16.21 0.22
CA ARG A 31 3.93 16.02 -1.25
C ARG A 31 4.25 14.58 -1.63
N ILE A 32 5.29 13.99 -1.03
CA ILE A 32 5.65 12.58 -1.25
C ILE A 32 4.50 11.65 -0.88
N MET A 33 3.88 11.85 0.29
CA MET A 33 2.73 11.05 0.73
C MET A 33 1.57 11.14 -0.27
N ALA A 34 1.24 12.34 -0.75
CA ALA A 34 0.18 12.54 -1.74
C ALA A 34 0.49 11.83 -3.06
N ASP A 35 1.75 11.82 -3.49
CA ASP A 35 2.19 11.11 -4.68
C ASP A 35 2.16 9.59 -4.50
N GLN A 36 2.55 9.10 -3.31
CA GLN A 36 2.50 7.68 -3.01
C GLN A 36 1.09 7.13 -2.93
N VAL A 37 0.10 7.91 -2.47
CA VAL A 37 -1.31 7.49 -2.54
C VAL A 37 -1.72 7.17 -3.98
N ARG A 38 -1.28 7.98 -4.96
CA ARG A 38 -1.60 7.77 -6.38
C ARG A 38 -0.87 6.55 -6.95
N ARG A 39 0.43 6.43 -6.67
CA ARG A 39 1.27 5.31 -7.15
C ARG A 39 0.86 3.98 -6.55
N ASN A 40 0.62 3.93 -5.23
CA ASN A 40 0.24 2.71 -4.51
C ASN A 40 -1.06 2.10 -5.02
N ARG A 41 -1.99 2.91 -5.57
CA ARG A 41 -3.21 2.38 -6.20
C ARG A 41 -2.87 1.53 -7.43
N ALA A 42 -2.01 2.03 -8.31
CA ALA A 42 -1.57 1.30 -9.50
C ALA A 42 -0.78 0.05 -9.11
N TRP A 43 0.20 0.19 -8.20
CA TRP A 43 1.01 -0.94 -7.74
C TRP A 43 0.20 -2.02 -7.01
N ALA A 44 -0.83 -1.63 -6.25
CA ALA A 44 -1.73 -2.59 -5.62
C ALA A 44 -2.55 -3.37 -6.66
N GLN A 45 -2.95 -2.73 -7.75
CA GLN A 45 -3.68 -3.37 -8.84
C GLN A 45 -2.78 -4.36 -9.61
N GLU A 46 -1.56 -3.96 -9.98
CA GLU A 46 -0.58 -4.85 -10.62
C GLU A 46 -0.25 -6.06 -9.73
N ARG A 47 -0.05 -5.84 -8.42
CA ARG A 47 0.16 -6.93 -7.46
C ARG A 47 -1.03 -7.86 -7.40
N LYS A 48 -2.25 -7.32 -7.40
CA LYS A 48 -3.49 -8.11 -7.39
C LYS A 48 -3.57 -9.01 -8.63
N GLU A 49 -3.35 -8.44 -9.81
CA GLU A 49 -3.39 -9.18 -11.08
C GLU A 49 -2.37 -10.33 -11.12
N LEU A 50 -1.16 -10.11 -10.60
CA LEU A 50 -0.15 -11.15 -10.51
C LEU A 50 -0.56 -12.26 -9.52
N ILE A 51 -1.11 -11.90 -8.36
CA ILE A 51 -1.59 -12.86 -7.37
C ILE A 51 -2.71 -13.75 -7.96
N GLU A 52 -3.67 -13.14 -8.64
CA GLU A 52 -4.76 -13.86 -9.30
C GLU A 52 -4.22 -14.82 -10.37
N ARG A 53 -3.32 -14.35 -11.23
CA ARG A 53 -2.70 -15.20 -12.27
C ARG A 53 -1.94 -16.39 -11.70
N LEU A 54 -1.10 -16.19 -10.69
CA LEU A 54 -0.33 -17.28 -10.06
C LEU A 54 -1.23 -18.30 -9.38
N HIS A 55 -2.34 -17.85 -8.80
CA HIS A 55 -3.33 -18.75 -8.21
C HIS A 55 -4.07 -19.55 -9.30
N ASP A 56 -4.41 -18.93 -10.42
CA ASP A 56 -5.03 -19.61 -11.57
C ASP A 56 -4.08 -20.65 -12.21
N GLU A 57 -2.76 -20.43 -12.13
CA GLU A 57 -1.71 -21.39 -12.50
C GLU A 57 -1.57 -22.56 -11.48
N GLY A 58 -2.32 -22.53 -10.37
CA GLY A 58 -2.38 -23.59 -9.36
C GLY A 58 -1.48 -23.37 -8.14
N GLU A 59 -0.84 -22.20 -7.99
CA GLU A 59 -0.05 -21.92 -6.79
C GLU A 59 -0.92 -21.71 -5.55
N SER A 60 -0.51 -22.31 -4.43
CA SER A 60 -1.14 -22.04 -3.13
C SER A 60 -0.86 -20.61 -2.65
N TYR A 61 -1.75 -20.04 -1.85
CA TYR A 61 -1.55 -18.69 -1.29
C TYR A 61 -0.23 -18.51 -0.54
N ARG A 62 0.26 -19.57 0.11
CA ARG A 62 1.54 -19.53 0.85
C ARG A 62 2.73 -19.50 -0.11
N ALA A 63 2.69 -20.29 -1.18
CA ALA A 63 3.73 -20.27 -2.23
C ALA A 63 3.80 -18.89 -2.89
N ILE A 64 2.65 -18.28 -3.22
CA ILE A 64 2.58 -16.93 -3.78
C ILE A 64 3.18 -15.88 -2.82
N ALA A 65 2.83 -15.97 -1.52
CA ALA A 65 3.33 -15.05 -0.50
C ALA A 65 4.86 -15.12 -0.39
N ASP A 66 5.41 -16.33 -0.32
CA ASP A 66 6.85 -16.58 -0.23
C ASP A 66 7.56 -16.13 -1.51
N ARG A 67 6.98 -16.42 -2.69
CA ARG A 67 7.52 -16.05 -4.01
C ARG A 67 7.62 -14.54 -4.20
N LEU A 68 6.63 -13.78 -3.72
CA LEU A 68 6.58 -12.32 -3.88
C LEU A 68 7.18 -11.56 -2.69
N GLY A 69 7.58 -12.24 -1.62
CA GLY A 69 8.10 -11.61 -0.41
C GLY A 69 7.06 -10.76 0.34
N ILE A 70 5.78 -11.13 0.27
CA ILE A 70 4.68 -10.40 0.91
C ILE A 70 4.00 -11.24 1.99
N LYS A 71 3.24 -10.60 2.88
CA LYS A 71 2.50 -11.31 3.92
C LYS A 71 1.40 -12.18 3.30
N LEU A 72 1.21 -13.38 3.84
CA LEU A 72 0.09 -14.27 3.46
C LEU A 72 -1.28 -13.57 3.54
N SER A 73 -1.48 -12.70 4.54
CA SER A 73 -2.71 -11.92 4.66
C SER A 73 -2.97 -11.05 3.44
N THR A 74 -1.93 -10.46 2.84
CA THR A 74 -2.05 -9.65 1.62
C THR A 74 -2.55 -10.46 0.43
N VAL A 75 -2.09 -11.70 0.30
CA VAL A 75 -2.59 -12.63 -0.73
C VAL A 75 -4.06 -12.97 -0.46
N GLN A 76 -4.40 -13.29 0.79
CA GLN A 76 -5.77 -13.63 1.16
C GLN A 76 -6.75 -12.46 0.97
N ASP A 77 -6.32 -11.22 1.25
CA ASP A 77 -7.15 -10.02 1.14
C ASP A 77 -7.61 -9.76 -0.30
N VAL A 78 -6.78 -10.12 -1.29
CA VAL A 78 -7.15 -10.08 -2.72
C VAL A 78 -8.41 -10.90 -2.98
N PHE A 79 -8.46 -12.14 -2.48
CA PHE A 79 -9.58 -13.06 -2.71
C PHE A 79 -10.76 -12.85 -1.76
N ARG A 80 -10.55 -12.20 -0.61
CA ARG A 80 -11.62 -11.82 0.33
C ARG A 80 -12.41 -10.59 -0.10
N GLY A 81 -12.01 -9.94 -1.19
CA GLY A 81 -12.58 -8.67 -1.62
C GLY A 81 -12.26 -7.51 -0.65
N TYR A 82 -11.28 -7.69 0.24
CA TYR A 82 -10.87 -6.65 1.17
C TYR A 82 -9.98 -5.64 0.45
N THR A 83 -10.63 -4.65 -0.17
CA THR A 83 -9.94 -3.44 -0.61
C THR A 83 -9.73 -2.58 0.63
N GLY A 84 -8.50 -2.44 1.13
CA GLY A 84 -8.12 -1.71 2.36
C GLY A 84 -8.49 -0.22 2.40
N SER A 85 -9.39 0.23 1.54
CA SER A 85 -10.10 1.48 1.69
C SER A 85 -11.10 1.33 2.84
N GLY A 86 -10.90 2.07 3.94
CA GLY A 86 -11.84 2.18 5.06
C GLY A 86 -13.25 2.68 4.67
N THR A 87 -13.58 2.72 3.37
CA THR A 87 -14.89 2.99 2.79
C THR A 87 -15.88 1.84 2.97
N THR A 88 -15.43 0.61 3.28
CA THR A 88 -16.32 -0.55 3.47
C THR A 88 -16.86 -0.66 4.90
N ARG A 89 -16.39 0.17 5.84
CA ARG A 89 -17.05 0.26 7.15
C ARG A 89 -18.38 1.02 6.94
N PRO A 90 -19.55 0.39 7.14
CA PRO A 90 -20.81 1.12 7.08
C PRO A 90 -20.77 2.25 8.11
N LYS A 91 -21.01 3.49 7.67
CA LYS A 91 -21.17 4.62 8.59
C LYS A 91 -22.34 4.28 9.50
N LYS A 92 -22.10 4.18 10.81
CA LYS A 92 -23.18 4.05 11.80
C LYS A 92 -24.09 5.27 11.58
N ALA A 93 -25.36 5.03 11.26
CA ALA A 93 -26.34 6.10 11.12
C ALA A 93 -26.30 6.94 12.40
N ALA A 94 -26.15 8.26 12.24
CA ALA A 94 -26.22 9.17 13.37
C ALA A 94 -27.63 9.04 13.97
N GLU A 95 -27.73 8.54 15.20
CA GLU A 95 -28.96 8.67 15.98
C GLU A 95 -29.21 10.17 16.17
N PRO A 96 -30.43 10.66 15.89
CA PRO A 96 -30.74 12.07 16.09
C PRO A 96 -30.54 12.43 17.57
N PRO A 97 -30.08 13.66 17.86
CA PRO A 97 -29.89 14.11 19.23
C PRO A 97 -31.23 14.00 19.97
N GLN A 98 -31.22 13.27 21.08
CA GLN A 98 -32.36 13.22 21.99
C GLN A 98 -32.48 14.61 22.63
N ALA A 99 -33.64 15.22 22.44
CA ALA A 99 -34.00 16.51 23.03
C ALA A 99 -34.41 16.35 24.51
#